data_AF-A0A4S2D924-F1
#
_entry.id   AF-A0A4S2D924-F1
#
_cell.length_a   1.000
_cell.length_b   1.000
_cell.length_c   1.000
_cell.angle_alpha   90.00
_cell.angle_beta   90.00
_cell.angle_gamma   90.00
#
_symmetry.space_group_name_H-M   'P 1'
#
loop_
_entity.id
_entity.type
_entity.pdbx_description
1 polymer ?
#
loop_
_entity_poly.entity_id
_entity_poly.type
_entity_poly.pdbx_seq_one_letter_code
_entity_poly.pdbx_strand_id
1 'polypeptide(L)'
;MNKYQLYTTSAWEAAKPSGVSYTRFFYTKHSGEVRKVYGTVTVMKHIVVNGERKLVRCVRKVQWDGYGRCSIGIHNLRKRRYDIHFKL
;
A
#
# COMPACT_ATOMS: atom_id res chain seq x y z
N MET A 1 5.82 21.64 10.93
CA MET A 1 5.35 20.24 10.82
C MET A 1 6.43 19.42 10.16
N ASN A 2 6.99 18.42 10.85
CA ASN A 2 8.11 17.64 10.35
C ASN A 2 7.61 16.66 9.28
N LYS A 3 7.77 17.01 8.00
CA LYS A 3 7.35 16.22 6.83
C LYS A 3 8.11 14.89 6.65
N TYR A 4 9.03 14.58 7.57
CA TYR A 4 10.05 13.54 7.39
C TYR A 4 10.11 12.53 8.53
N GLN A 5 9.02 12.37 9.28
CA GLN A 5 8.96 11.33 10.32
C GLN A 5 8.42 10.02 9.75
N LEU A 6 9.11 8.93 10.05
CA LEU A 6 8.67 7.57 9.75
C LEU A 6 7.78 7.05 10.90
N TYR A 7 6.97 6.03 10.60
CA TYR A 7 5.94 5.55 11.52
C TYR A 7 6.23 4.14 12.02
N THR A 8 5.77 3.83 13.23
CA THR A 8 5.82 2.48 13.82
C THR A 8 4.84 1.54 13.11
N THR A 9 5.04 0.23 13.23
CA THR A 9 4.07 -0.77 12.70
C THR A 9 2.66 -0.55 13.25
N SER A 10 2.53 -0.15 14.51
CA SER A 10 1.21 0.15 15.11
C SER A 10 0.50 1.29 14.40
N ALA A 11 1.20 2.35 14.04
CA ALA A 11 0.63 3.44 13.26
C ALA A 11 0.24 3.00 11.84
N TRP A 12 1.01 2.10 11.21
CA TRP A 12 0.65 1.52 9.91
C TRP A 12 -0.61 0.66 9.95
N GLU A 13 -0.77 -0.18 10.97
CA GLU A 13 -1.98 -0.98 11.15
C GLU A 13 -3.19 -0.11 11.49
N ALA A 14 -3.03 0.91 12.34
CA ALA A 14 -4.09 1.86 12.67
C ALA A 14 -4.55 2.68 11.45
N ALA A 15 -3.62 3.02 10.54
CA ALA A 15 -3.91 3.76 9.32
C ALA A 15 -4.36 2.88 8.15
N LYS A 16 -4.48 1.55 8.31
CA LYS A 16 -4.74 0.62 7.21
C LYS A 16 -6.12 0.86 6.56
N PRO A 17 -6.17 1.27 5.28
CA PRO A 17 -7.44 1.43 4.57
C PRO A 17 -8.12 0.10 4.28
N SER A 18 -9.44 0.13 4.06
CA SER A 18 -10.18 -1.04 3.57
C SER A 18 -9.64 -1.50 2.21
N GLY A 19 -9.52 -2.81 2.04
CA GLY A 19 -8.99 -3.43 0.83
C GLY A 19 -7.46 -3.40 0.71
N VAL A 20 -6.74 -2.99 1.77
CA VAL A 20 -5.28 -3.10 1.89
C VAL A 20 -4.91 -4.23 2.85
N SER A 21 -3.92 -5.03 2.47
CA SER A 21 -3.32 -6.04 3.35
C SER A 21 -1.81 -5.89 3.35
N TYR A 22 -1.18 -5.87 4.52
CA TYR A 22 0.28 -5.87 4.64
C TYR A 22 0.79 -7.31 4.72
N THR A 23 1.92 -7.57 4.07
CA THR A 23 2.57 -8.89 4.02
C THR A 23 3.94 -8.86 4.69
N ARG A 24 4.69 -7.77 4.54
CA ARG A 24 6.03 -7.66 5.13
C ARG A 24 6.40 -6.21 5.42
N PHE A 25 6.83 -5.95 6.64
CA PHE A 25 7.41 -4.68 7.07
C PHE A 25 8.93 -4.75 7.00
N PHE A 26 9.55 -3.64 6.61
CA PHE A 26 10.99 -3.43 6.65
C PHE A 26 11.26 -2.22 7.52
N TYR A 27 12.23 -2.36 8.42
CA TYR A 27 12.53 -1.36 9.43
C TYR A 27 13.83 -0.61 9.12
N THR A 28 13.96 0.59 9.68
CA THR A 28 15.25 1.27 9.84
C THR A 28 16.11 0.51 10.85
N LYS A 29 17.43 0.63 10.74
CA LYS A 29 18.35 -0.16 11.60
C LYS A 29 18.34 0.26 13.07
N HIS A 30 18.05 1.53 13.37
CA HIS A 30 18.28 2.10 14.71
C HIS A 30 17.00 2.55 15.42
N SER A 31 15.98 3.05 14.71
CA SER A 31 14.75 3.57 15.31
C SER A 31 13.60 2.56 15.34
N GLY A 32 13.70 1.44 14.63
CA GLY A 32 12.61 0.46 14.50
C GLY A 32 11.41 0.97 13.71
N GLU A 33 11.52 2.15 13.08
CA GLU A 33 10.49 2.74 12.25
C GLU A 33 10.40 2.02 10.90
N VAL A 34 9.21 2.02 10.32
CA VAL A 34 8.96 1.35 9.04
C VAL A 34 9.53 2.20 7.90
N ARG A 35 10.50 1.64 7.16
CA ARG A 35 11.07 2.26 5.95
C ARG A 35 10.38 1.81 4.66
N LYS A 36 9.75 0.64 4.67
CA LYS A 36 9.10 0.04 3.51
C LYS A 36 8.07 -1.00 3.95
N VAL A 37 6.99 -1.14 3.20
CA VAL A 37 5.98 -2.17 3.41
C VAL A 37 5.66 -2.85 2.08
N TYR A 38 5.59 -4.18 2.08
CA TYR A 38 4.99 -4.95 1.00
C TYR A 38 3.62 -5.43 1.39
N GLY A 39 2.74 -5.55 0.41
CA GLY A 39 1.41 -6.05 0.63
C GLY A 39 0.60 -6.10 -0.63
N THR A 40 -0.71 -6.00 -0.46
CA THR A 40 -1.66 -6.04 -1.55
C THR A 40 -2.75 -4.98 -1.41
N VAL A 41 -3.33 -4.62 -2.54
CA VAL A 41 -4.53 -3.77 -2.60
C VAL A 41 -5.59 -4.42 -3.47
N THR A 42 -6.85 -4.19 -3.10
CA THR A 42 -8.01 -4.58 -3.89
C THR A 42 -8.24 -3.55 -4.99
N VAL A 43 -8.26 -4.01 -6.23
CA VAL A 43 -8.51 -3.20 -7.42
C VAL A 43 -9.73 -3.75 -8.16
N MET A 44 -10.55 -2.86 -8.70
CA MET A 44 -11.58 -3.27 -9.66
C MET A 44 -10.94 -3.36 -11.05
N LYS A 45 -11.06 -4.52 -11.70
CA LYS A 45 -10.56 -4.74 -13.06
C LYS A 45 -11.72 -5.18 -13.96
N HIS A 46 -11.79 -4.62 -15.16
CA HIS A 46 -12.66 -5.18 -16.19
C HIS A 46 -12.02 -6.44 -16.77
N ILE A 47 -12.77 -7.54 -16.76
CA ILE A 47 -12.42 -8.78 -17.43
C ILE A 47 -13.55 -9.18 -18.39
N VAL A 48 -13.22 -9.98 -19.39
CA VAL A 48 -14.23 -10.59 -20.26
C VAL A 48 -14.48 -12.00 -19.76
N VAL A 49 -15.74 -12.30 -19.44
CA VAL A 49 -16.18 -13.65 -19.05
C VAL A 49 -17.34 -13.99 -19.98
N ASN A 50 -17.17 -15.04 -20.79
CA ASN A 50 -18.18 -15.50 -21.76
C ASN A 50 -18.65 -14.39 -22.72
N GLY A 51 -17.73 -13.59 -23.25
CA GLY A 51 -18.04 -12.49 -24.18
C GLY A 51 -18.55 -11.21 -23.52
N GLU A 52 -18.90 -11.23 -22.22
CA GLU A 52 -19.37 -10.05 -21.50
C GLU A 52 -18.27 -9.37 -20.69
N ARG A 53 -18.22 -8.03 -20.75
CA ARG A 53 -17.31 -7.23 -19.95
C ARG A 53 -17.86 -7.05 -18.53
N LYS A 54 -17.18 -7.62 -17.54
CA LYS A 54 -17.56 -7.58 -16.11
C LYS A 54 -16.50 -6.87 -15.28
N LEU A 55 -16.94 -6.07 -14.30
CA LEU A 55 -16.06 -5.43 -13.33
C LEU A 55 -15.91 -6.36 -12.11
N VAL A 56 -14.71 -6.90 -11.90
CA VAL A 56 -14.44 -7.84 -10.80
C VAL A 56 -13.42 -7.28 -9.83
N ARG A 57 -13.49 -7.73 -8.56
CA ARG A 57 -12.47 -7.46 -7.54
C ARG A 57 -11.26 -8.34 -7.81
N CYS A 58 -10.08 -7.73 -7.86
CA CYS A 58 -8.81 -8.41 -7.98
C CYS A 58 -7.84 -7.91 -6.91
N VAL A 59 -6.89 -8.77 -6.54
CA VAL A 59 -5.81 -8.40 -5.62
C VAL A 59 -4.55 -8.10 -6.42
N ARG A 60 -3.87 -6.99 -6.12
CA ARG A 60 -2.59 -6.61 -6.74
C ARG A 60 -1.52 -6.48 -5.67
N LYS A 61 -0.35 -7.06 -5.92
CA LYS A 61 0.84 -6.84 -5.09
C LYS A 61 1.34 -5.41 -5.26
N VAL A 62 1.68 -4.77 -4.14
CA VAL A 62 2.15 -3.39 -4.10
C VAL A 62 3.26 -3.25 -3.06
N GLN A 63 3.92 -2.10 -3.12
CA GLN A 63 4.84 -1.67 -2.08
C GLN A 63 4.52 -0.22 -1.67
N TRP A 64 4.75 0.08 -0.41
CA TRP A 64 4.78 1.44 0.11
C TRP A 64 6.17 1.77 0.64
N ASP A 65 6.58 3.02 0.48
CA ASP A 65 7.73 3.54 1.21
C ASP A 65 7.35 3.94 2.64
N GLY A 66 8.35 4.33 3.44
CA GLY A 66 8.15 4.70 4.84
C GLY A 66 7.24 5.93 5.07
N TYR A 67 6.93 6.69 4.00
CA TYR A 67 6.03 7.83 4.03
C TYR A 67 4.61 7.48 3.57
N GLY A 68 4.33 6.20 3.33
CA GLY A 68 3.01 5.74 2.89
C GLY A 68 2.76 5.87 1.39
N ARG A 69 3.76 6.23 0.55
CA ARG A 69 3.54 6.38 -0.90
C ARG A 69 3.51 5.02 -1.59
N CYS A 70 2.42 4.70 -2.27
CA CYS A 70 2.19 3.42 -2.90
C CYS A 70 2.75 3.35 -4.32
N SER A 71 3.37 2.22 -4.66
CA SER A 71 3.84 1.87 -6.00
C SER A 71 3.41 0.46 -6.38
N ILE A 72 3.03 0.27 -7.65
CA ILE A 72 2.54 -1.02 -8.17
C ILE A 72 3.36 -1.46 -9.37
N GLY A 73 3.66 -2.77 -9.43
CA GLY A 73 4.27 -3.41 -10.60
C GLY A 73 5.79 -3.19 -10.71
N ILE A 74 6.35 -3.64 -11.84
CA ILE A 74 7.80 -3.71 -12.08
C ILE A 74 8.42 -2.30 -12.24
N HIS A 75 7.65 -1.35 -12.78
CA HIS A 75 8.12 0.03 -13.02
C HIS A 75 7.95 0.98 -11.83
N ASN A 76 7.58 0.47 -10.65
CA ASN A 76 7.34 1.29 -9.45
C ASN A 76 6.41 2.49 -9.71
N LEU A 77 5.40 2.30 -10.56
CA LEU A 77 4.50 3.39 -10.93
C LEU A 77 3.70 3.81 -9.69
N ARG A 78 3.86 5.08 -9.29
CA ARG A 78 3.18 5.63 -8.11
C ARG A 78 1.66 5.60 -8.30
N LYS A 79 0.93 5.10 -7.32
CA LYS A 79 -0.54 5.03 -7.31
C LYS A 79 -1.09 5.72 -6.07
N ARG A 80 -1.23 7.05 -6.17
CA ARG A 80 -1.69 7.93 -5.08
C ARG A 80 -3.00 7.50 -4.41
N ARG A 81 -3.91 6.89 -5.17
CA ARG A 81 -5.19 6.35 -4.65
C ARG A 81 -4.98 5.33 -3.51
N TYR A 82 -3.84 4.65 -3.50
CA TYR A 82 -3.52 3.63 -2.51
C TYR A 82 -2.43 4.12 -1.52
N ASP A 83 -2.11 5.42 -1.50
CA ASP A 83 -1.19 5.98 -0.51
C ASP A 83 -1.82 5.82 0.91
N ILE A 84 -0.99 5.49 1.90
CA ILE A 84 -1.39 5.41 3.31
C ILE A 84 -1.25 6.80 3.91
N HIS A 85 -2.34 7.28 4.52
CA HIS A 85 -2.38 8.59 5.15
C HIS A 85 -2.43 8.38 6.67
N PHE A 86 -1.37 8.78 7.35
CA PHE A 86 -1.30 8.70 8.80
C PHE A 86 -2.03 9.91 9.40
N LYS A 87 -2.90 9.65 10.37
CA LYS A 87 -3.45 10.70 11.23
C LYS A 87 -2.41 10.96 12.32
N LEU A 88 -1.98 12.22 12.43
CA LEU A 88 -1.15 12.70 13.54
C LEU A 88 -1.98 12.77 14.82
#